data_AF-A0A7J2I0J0-F1
#
_entry.id   AF-A0A7J2I0J0-F1
#
_cell.length_a   1.000
_cell.length_b   1.000
_cell.length_c   1.000
_cell.angle_alpha   90.00
_cell.angle_beta   90.00
_cell.angle_gamma   90.00
#
_symmetry.space_group_name_H-M   'P 1'
#
loop_
_entity.id
_entity.type
_entity.pdbx_description
1 polymer ?
#
loop_
_entity_poly.entity_id
_entity_poly.type
_entity_poly.pdbx_seq_one_letter_code
_entity_poly.pdbx_strand_id
1 'polypeptide(L)'
;MLKEAQETVKRISYDAHKKEVFTSSFFITLLTEQVGQIAEKYIAEGRMGKDIEVDITDVIVVSLAYLNWLEKDGSEAFKKSLEKHEKAIKRFIEQRKK
;
A
#
# COMPACT_ATOMS: atom_id res chain seq x y z
N MET A 1 -12.90 -2.53 -8.83
CA MET A 1 -11.81 -1.58 -8.51
C MET A 1 -10.58 -2.24 -7.87
N LEU A 2 -10.57 -2.63 -6.58
CA LEU A 2 -9.32 -3.16 -5.97
C LEU A 2 -8.84 -4.47 -6.63
N LYS A 3 -9.76 -5.40 -6.89
CA LYS A 3 -9.46 -6.65 -7.62
C LYS A 3 -8.85 -6.39 -8.99
N GLU A 4 -9.46 -5.51 -9.78
CA GLU A 4 -8.99 -5.15 -11.13
C GLU A 4 -7.62 -4.47 -11.08
N ALA A 5 -7.39 -3.60 -10.10
CA ALA A 5 -6.09 -2.98 -9.87
C ALA A 5 -5.03 -4.04 -9.52
N GLN A 6 -5.36 -4.96 -8.61
CA GLN A 6 -4.48 -6.06 -8.22
C GLN A 6 -4.16 -6.97 -9.43
N GLU A 7 -5.15 -7.32 -10.24
CA GLU A 7 -4.97 -8.12 -11.46
C GLU A 7 -4.09 -7.38 -12.48
N THR A 8 -4.28 -6.06 -12.63
CA THR A 8 -3.44 -5.23 -13.50
C THR A 8 -1.98 -5.24 -13.04
N VAL A 9 -1.74 -5.03 -11.75
CA VAL A 9 -0.39 -5.14 -11.16
C VAL A 9 0.19 -6.55 -11.36
N LYS A 10 -0.64 -7.59 -11.22
CA LYS A 10 -0.23 -8.98 -11.44
C LYS A 10 0.30 -9.18 -12.86
N ARG A 11 -0.41 -8.69 -13.88
CA ARG A 11 0.04 -8.79 -15.27
C ARG A 11 1.37 -8.07 -15.54
N ILE A 12 1.66 -7.00 -14.79
CA ILE A 12 2.86 -6.17 -15.03
C ILE A 12 4.10 -6.82 -14.42
N SER A 13 4.02 -7.31 -13.19
CA SER A 13 5.23 -7.62 -12.41
C SER A 13 5.28 -9.01 -11.78
N TYR A 14 4.22 -9.82 -11.88
CA TYR A 14 4.13 -11.09 -11.17
C TYR A 14 5.23 -12.09 -11.56
N ASP A 15 5.41 -12.34 -12.85
CA ASP A 15 6.37 -13.36 -13.33
C ASP A 15 7.81 -12.94 -13.02
N ALA A 16 8.13 -11.65 -13.16
CA ALA A 16 9.42 -11.10 -12.78
C ALA A 16 9.68 -11.27 -11.28
N HIS A 17 8.73 -10.89 -10.42
CA HIS A 17 8.88 -11.05 -8.98
C HIS A 17 8.94 -12.52 -8.55
N LYS A 18 8.13 -13.42 -9.12
CA LYS A 18 8.18 -14.85 -8.78
C LYS A 18 9.53 -15.48 -9.13
N LYS A 19 10.20 -15.00 -10.19
CA LYS A 19 11.51 -15.52 -10.62
C LYS A 19 12.67 -14.94 -9.81
N GLU A 20 12.65 -13.63 -9.56
CA GLU A 20 13.82 -12.90 -9.05
C GLU A 20 13.74 -12.58 -7.55
N VAL A 21 12.56 -12.65 -6.92
CA VAL A 21 12.34 -12.30 -5.51
C VAL A 21 12.11 -13.55 -4.65
N PHE A 22 13.00 -13.76 -3.69
CA PHE A 22 12.99 -14.96 -2.84
C PHE A 22 12.29 -14.75 -1.48
N THR A 23 12.20 -13.51 -1.01
CA THR A 23 11.74 -13.20 0.35
C THR A 23 10.86 -11.96 0.39
N SER A 24 10.01 -11.90 1.41
CA SER A 24 9.20 -10.72 1.74
C SER A 24 10.04 -9.45 1.96
N SER A 25 11.31 -9.56 2.36
CA SER A 25 12.16 -8.40 2.66
C SER A 25 12.31 -7.47 1.45
N PHE A 26 12.29 -7.99 0.22
CA PHE A 26 12.29 -7.18 -0.99
C PHE A 26 11.12 -6.17 -1.01
N PHE A 27 9.89 -6.66 -0.80
CA PHE A 27 8.70 -5.81 -0.80
C PHE A 27 8.66 -4.86 0.39
N ILE A 28 9.15 -5.29 1.57
CA ILE A 28 9.27 -4.42 2.74
C ILE A 28 10.25 -3.28 2.49
N THR A 29 11.38 -3.55 1.83
CA THR A 29 12.33 -2.53 1.41
C THR A 29 11.69 -1.57 0.41
N LEU A 30 11.01 -2.07 -0.62
CA LEU A 30 10.32 -1.22 -1.60
C LEU A 30 9.25 -0.33 -0.96
N LEU A 31 8.45 -0.86 -0.04
CA LEU A 31 7.47 -0.06 0.71
C LEU A 31 8.15 1.06 1.49
N THR A 32 9.28 0.75 2.13
CA THR A 32 10.05 1.74 2.91
C THR A 32 10.65 2.81 2.01
N GLU A 33 11.12 2.44 0.82
CA GLU A 33 11.61 3.37 -0.19
C GLU A 33 10.52 4.35 -0.63
N GLN A 34 9.31 3.87 -0.95
CA GLN A 34 8.20 4.75 -1.34
C GLN A 34 7.83 5.71 -0.21
N VAL A 35 7.80 5.24 1.04
CA VAL A 35 7.55 6.10 2.21
C VAL A 35 8.65 7.16 2.38
N GLY A 36 9.91 6.78 2.15
CA GLY A 36 11.04 7.72 2.16
C GLY A 36 10.90 8.82 1.12
N GLN A 37 10.55 8.47 -0.12
CA GLN A 37 10.33 9.41 -1.22
C GLN A 37 9.19 10.39 -0.91
N ILE A 38 8.08 9.90 -0.37
CA ILE A 38 6.96 10.75 0.08
C ILE A 38 7.45 11.74 1.15
N ALA A 39 8.23 11.27 2.12
CA ALA A 39 8.74 12.11 3.20
C ALA A 39 9.69 13.19 2.68
N GLU A 40 10.61 12.83 1.78
CA GLU A 40 11.54 13.77 1.15
C GLU A 40 10.78 14.86 0.39
N LYS A 41 9.81 14.47 -0.45
CA LYS A 41 8.99 15.43 -1.21
C LYS A 41 8.17 16.31 -0.28
N TYR A 42 7.57 15.75 0.77
CA TYR A 42 6.82 16.51 1.75
C TYR A 42 7.68 17.55 2.48
N ILE A 43 8.93 17.20 2.82
CA ILE A 43 9.86 18.15 3.46
C ILE A 43 10.23 19.29 2.50
N ALA A 44 10.46 18.96 1.22
CA ALA A 44 10.88 19.95 0.22
C ALA A 44 9.74 20.88 -0.24
N GLU A 45 8.55 20.33 -0.46
CA GLU A 45 7.45 21.02 -1.16
C GLU A 45 6.16 21.14 -0.32
N GLY A 46 6.14 20.53 0.86
CA GLY A 46 4.95 20.47 1.71
C GLY A 46 3.85 19.57 1.15
N ARG A 47 2.64 19.70 1.72
CA ARG A 47 1.48 18.85 1.37
C ARG A 47 0.94 19.03 -0.05
N MET A 48 1.38 20.07 -0.76
CA MET A 48 0.98 20.37 -2.14
C MET A 48 2.11 20.09 -3.13
N GLY A 49 3.11 19.31 -2.70
CA GLY A 49 4.18 18.86 -3.56
C GLY A 49 3.64 18.19 -4.82
N LYS A 50 4.33 18.41 -5.93
CA LYS A 50 3.87 17.98 -7.23
C LYS A 50 3.81 16.45 -7.28
N ASP A 51 2.68 15.91 -7.75
CA ASP A 51 2.46 14.47 -7.91
C ASP A 51 2.56 13.67 -6.60
N ILE A 52 2.41 14.30 -5.43
CA ILE A 52 2.49 13.61 -4.12
C ILE A 52 1.46 12.49 -3.99
N GLU A 53 0.31 12.62 -4.65
CA GLU A 53 -0.72 11.57 -4.74
C GLU A 53 -0.24 10.34 -5.51
N VAL A 54 0.66 10.51 -6.49
CA VAL A 54 1.27 9.41 -7.24
C VAL A 54 2.22 8.65 -6.32
N ASP A 55 3.13 9.35 -5.63
CA ASP A 55 4.06 8.73 -4.69
C ASP A 55 3.32 7.95 -3.59
N ILE A 56 2.23 8.53 -3.05
CA ILE A 56 1.35 7.85 -2.07
C ILE A 56 0.73 6.59 -2.69
N THR A 57 0.34 6.66 -3.96
CA THR A 57 -0.24 5.52 -4.69
C THR A 57 0.80 4.43 -4.97
N ASP A 58 2.08 4.75 -5.10
CA ASP A 58 3.14 3.75 -5.29
C ASP A 58 3.23 2.80 -4.09
N VAL A 59 2.98 3.28 -2.86
CA VAL A 59 2.84 2.41 -1.68
C VAL A 59 1.72 1.37 -1.88
N ILE A 60 0.60 1.78 -2.48
CA ILE A 60 -0.53 0.90 -2.77
C ILE A 60 -0.15 -0.10 -3.86
N VAL A 61 0.52 0.34 -4.93
CA VAL A 61 0.97 -0.52 -6.03
C VAL A 61 1.94 -1.59 -5.53
N VAL A 62 2.94 -1.21 -4.72
CA VAL A 62 3.87 -2.16 -4.11
C VAL A 62 3.14 -3.14 -3.18
N SER A 63 2.16 -2.67 -2.40
CA SER A 63 1.34 -3.54 -1.55
C SER A 63 0.56 -4.58 -2.36
N LEU A 64 -0.01 -4.18 -3.51
CA LEU A 64 -0.71 -5.10 -4.41
C LEU A 64 0.25 -6.09 -5.09
N ALA A 65 1.44 -5.63 -5.50
CA ALA A 65 2.48 -6.50 -6.05
C ALA A 65 2.91 -7.55 -5.02
N TYR A 66 3.04 -7.15 -3.76
CA TYR A 66 3.40 -8.05 -2.68
C TYR A 66 2.30 -9.09 -2.39
N LEU A 67 1.03 -8.65 -2.32
CA LEU A 67 -0.10 -9.57 -2.19
C LEU A 67 -0.18 -10.57 -3.35
N ASN A 68 0.09 -10.12 -4.58
CA ASN A 68 0.17 -11.00 -5.74
C ASN A 68 1.30 -12.03 -5.60
N TRP A 69 2.50 -11.61 -5.19
CA TRP A 69 3.63 -12.52 -4.97
C TRP A 69 3.33 -13.59 -3.91
N LEU A 70 2.61 -13.20 -2.85
CA LEU A 70 2.08 -14.10 -1.82
C LEU A 70 0.85 -14.92 -2.25
N GLU A 71 0.32 -14.67 -3.46
CA GLU A 71 -0.89 -15.28 -4.01
C GLU A 71 -2.11 -15.11 -3.09
N LYS A 72 -2.28 -13.90 -2.55
CA LYS A 72 -3.42 -13.55 -1.68
C LYS A 72 -4.40 -12.62 -2.37
N ASP A 73 -5.69 -12.84 -2.14
CA ASP A 73 -6.75 -11.93 -2.58
C ASP A 73 -6.77 -10.67 -1.70
N GLY A 74 -6.38 -9.54 -2.29
CA GLY A 74 -6.39 -8.24 -1.64
C GLY A 74 -7.79 -7.73 -1.35
N SER A 75 -8.82 -8.16 -2.08
CA SER A 75 -10.21 -7.71 -1.88
C SER A 75 -10.78 -8.20 -0.56
N GLU A 76 -10.55 -9.47 -0.22
CA GLU A 76 -10.97 -10.04 1.05
C GLU A 76 -10.17 -9.43 2.21
N ALA A 77 -8.86 -9.31 2.05
CA ALA A 77 -7.99 -8.70 3.05
C ALA A 77 -8.37 -7.23 3.31
N PHE A 78 -8.72 -6.48 2.25
CA PHE A 78 -9.13 -5.09 2.35
C PHE A 78 -10.43 -4.91 3.11
N LYS A 79 -11.45 -5.76 2.88
CA LYS A 79 -12.70 -5.74 3.68
C LYS A 79 -12.42 -5.88 5.17
N LYS A 80 -11.60 -6.87 5.55
CA LYS A 80 -11.17 -7.07 6.94
C LYS A 80 -10.41 -5.87 7.51
N SER A 81 -9.58 -5.23 6.69
CA SER A 81 -8.85 -4.02 7.08
C SER A 81 -9.78 -2.82 7.30
N LEU A 82 -10.78 -2.61 6.42
CA LEU A 82 -11.78 -1.56 6.55
C LEU A 82 -12.59 -1.69 7.84
N GLU A 83 -13.05 -2.90 8.19
CA GLU A 83 -13.77 -3.12 9.45
C GLU A 83 -12.91 -2.78 10.68
N LYS A 84 -11.62 -3.11 10.63
CA LYS A 84 -10.67 -2.73 11.70
C LYS A 84 -10.50 -1.22 11.77
N HIS A 85 -10.36 -0.56 10.63
CA HIS A 85 -10.24 0.89 10.55
C HIS A 85 -11.49 1.59 11.11
N GLU A 86 -12.69 1.17 10.70
CA GLU A 86 -13.95 1.71 11.21
C GLU A 86 -14.05 1.59 12.74
N LYS A 87 -13.71 0.42 13.29
CA LYS A 87 -13.68 0.19 14.75
C LYS A 87 -12.66 1.10 15.45
N ALA A 88 -11.48 1.30 14.86
CA ALA A 88 -10.46 2.18 15.43
C ALA A 88 -10.93 3.65 15.48
N ILE A 89 -11.55 4.14 14.41
CA ILE A 89 -12.09 5.50 14.35
C ILE A 89 -13.23 5.70 15.35
N LYS A 90 -14.16 4.74 15.49
CA LYS A 90 -15.23 4.80 16.51
C LYS A 90 -14.66 4.96 17.92
N ARG A 91 -13.69 4.11 18.28
CA ARG A 91 -13.00 4.16 19.57
C ARG A 91 -12.29 5.49 19.81
N PHE A 92 -11.60 6.01 18.79
CA PHE A 92 -10.91 7.29 18.87
C PHE A 92 -11.87 8.46 19.16
N ILE A 93 -13.03 8.48 18.51
CA ILE A 93 -14.06 9.50 18.73
C ILE A 93 -14.67 9.37 20.13
N GLU A 94 -14.97 8.15 20.59
CA GLU A 94 -15.52 7.90 21.92
C GLU A 94 -14.56 8.31 23.04
N GLN A 95 -13.26 8.06 22.88
CA GLN A 95 -12.23 8.49 23.84
C GLN A 95 -12.13 10.02 23.95
N ARG A 96 -12.33 10.76 22.85
CA ARG A 96 -12.34 12.24 22.88
C ARG A 96 -13.56 12.85 23.57
N LYS A 97 -14.63 12.07 23.77
CA LYS A 97 -15.86 12.50 24.45
C LYS A 97 -15.84 12.23 25.96
N LYS A 98 -14.84 11.48 26.45
CA LYS A 98 -14.58 11.28 27.88
C LYS A 98 -13.55 12.29 28.36
#